data_AF-A0A1H6W6U6-F1
#
_entry.id   AF-A0A1H6W6U6-F1
#
_cell.length_a   1.000
_cell.length_b   1.000
_cell.length_c   1.000
_cell.angle_alpha   90.00
_cell.angle_beta   90.00
_cell.angle_gamma   90.00
#
_symmetry.space_group_name_H-M   'P 1'
#
loop_
_entity.id
_entity.type
_entity.pdbx_description
1 polymer ?
#
loop_
_entity_poly.entity_id
_entity_poly.type
_entity_poly.pdbx_seq_one_letter_code
_entity_poly.pdbx_strand_id
1 'polypeptide(L)'
;MLLTAIKRWLFGDNYASLFAEAPHPAERLIPPELRPYLENHNWRNLRYPPYQEGYPGKVTGEWFMRHYQRKLIDRIAGSIGLPKDEYQRYVEPILINFAELAHLLPASENHHHAGPGGLLRHSMVAMACGFLWLPM
;
A
#
# COMPACT_ATOMS: atom_id res chain seq x y z
N MET A 1 -53.97 19.07 1.94
CA MET A 1 -53.97 19.03 0.46
C MET A 1 -54.03 20.41 -0.19
N LEU A 2 -54.76 21.39 0.36
CA LEU A 2 -54.79 22.76 -0.17
C LEU A 2 -53.44 23.51 -0.01
N LEU A 3 -52.77 23.32 1.13
CA LEU A 3 -51.47 23.96 1.42
C LEU A 3 -50.35 23.51 0.47
N THR A 4 -50.37 22.25 0.06
CA THR A 4 -49.41 21.66 -0.89
C THR A 4 -49.63 22.15 -2.31
N ALA A 5 -50.89 22.37 -2.72
CA ALA A 5 -51.22 22.94 -4.02
C ALA A 5 -50.78 24.41 -4.13
N ILE A 6 -50.97 25.21 -3.06
CA ILE A 6 -50.55 26.62 -3.02
C ILE A 6 -49.02 26.75 -3.06
N LYS A 7 -48.29 25.93 -2.29
CA LYS A 7 -46.81 25.91 -2.34
C LYS A 7 -46.27 25.60 -3.73
N ARG A 8 -46.90 24.64 -4.42
CA ARG A 8 -46.51 24.20 -5.76
C ARG A 8 -46.85 25.23 -6.84
N TRP A 9 -47.93 25.99 -6.64
CA TRP A 9 -48.30 27.10 -7.52
C TRP A 9 -47.40 28.34 -7.32
N LEU A 10 -47.03 28.65 -6.07
CA LEU A 10 -46.18 29.80 -5.76
C LEU A 10 -44.68 29.57 -6.06
N PHE A 11 -44.17 28.35 -5.89
CA PHE A 11 -42.74 28.05 -5.94
C PHE A 11 -42.32 27.00 -6.98
N GLY A 12 -43.29 26.40 -7.71
CA GLY A 12 -43.03 25.32 -8.65
C GLY A 12 -42.54 24.02 -7.99
N ASP A 13 -42.45 22.92 -8.76
CA ASP A 13 -41.89 21.63 -8.31
C ASP A 13 -40.36 21.66 -8.08
N ASN A 14 -39.77 22.86 -8.11
CA ASN A 14 -38.34 23.11 -8.24
C ASN A 14 -37.69 23.54 -6.91
N TYR A 15 -38.14 22.99 -5.78
CA TYR A 15 -37.47 23.20 -4.49
C TYR A 15 -36.02 22.67 -4.50
N ALA A 16 -35.67 21.75 -5.40
CA ALA A 16 -34.31 21.27 -5.60
C ALA A 16 -33.40 22.28 -6.35
N SER A 17 -33.98 23.28 -7.03
CA SER A 17 -33.22 24.19 -7.90
C SER A 17 -32.77 25.50 -7.23
N LEU A 18 -33.39 25.89 -6.12
CA LEU A 18 -33.00 27.10 -5.36
C LEU A 18 -31.60 26.96 -4.72
N PHE A 19 -31.11 25.72 -4.60
CA PHE A 19 -29.77 25.36 -4.16
C PHE A 19 -29.04 24.52 -5.22
N ALA A 20 -29.40 24.62 -6.50
CA ALA A 20 -28.48 24.21 -7.55
C ALA A 20 -27.31 25.21 -7.48
N GLU A 21 -26.36 24.92 -6.59
CA GLU A 21 -25.16 25.73 -6.38
C GLU A 21 -24.53 25.94 -7.73
N ALA A 22 -24.54 27.20 -8.18
CA ALA A 22 -23.76 27.57 -9.34
C ALA A 22 -22.33 27.07 -9.08
N PRO A 23 -21.73 26.30 -10.01
CA PRO A 23 -20.43 25.69 -9.78
C PRO A 23 -19.46 26.77 -9.34
N HIS A 24 -18.83 26.55 -8.19
CA HIS A 24 -17.97 27.56 -7.56
C HIS A 24 -16.97 28.04 -8.62
N PRO A 25 -16.69 29.35 -8.74
CA PRO A 25 -15.83 29.86 -9.82
C PRO A 25 -14.45 29.20 -9.86
N ALA A 26 -13.95 28.70 -8.72
CA ALA A 26 -12.72 27.89 -8.67
C ALA A 26 -12.82 26.56 -9.43
N GLU A 27 -14.00 25.93 -9.54
CA GLU A 27 -14.20 24.70 -10.33
C GLU A 27 -13.98 24.95 -11.82
N ARG A 28 -14.28 26.16 -12.30
CA ARG A 28 -14.00 26.57 -13.69
C ARG A 28 -12.51 26.77 -13.95
N LEU A 29 -11.73 27.01 -12.90
CA LEU A 29 -10.30 27.30 -12.94
C LEU A 29 -9.43 26.09 -12.54
N ILE A 30 -10.02 24.92 -12.37
CA ILE A 30 -9.26 23.68 -12.12
C ILE A 30 -8.38 23.42 -13.36
N PRO A 31 -7.05 23.41 -13.20
CA PRO A 31 -6.13 23.06 -14.28
C PRO A 31 -6.47 21.69 -14.87
N PRO A 32 -6.38 21.49 -16.20
CA PRO A 32 -6.72 20.22 -16.83
C PRO A 32 -6.04 19.00 -16.19
N GLU A 33 -4.82 19.16 -15.69
CA GLU A 33 -4.04 18.14 -14.99
C GLU A 33 -4.64 17.69 -13.65
N LEU A 34 -5.45 18.51 -12.99
CA LEU A 34 -6.06 18.18 -11.69
C LEU A 34 -7.46 17.57 -11.81
N ARG A 35 -8.14 17.77 -12.94
CA ARG A 35 -9.52 17.29 -13.16
C ARG A 35 -9.69 15.79 -12.96
N PRO A 36 -8.82 14.90 -13.50
CA PRO A 36 -8.97 13.45 -13.33
C PRO A 36 -8.88 13.01 -11.86
N TYR A 37 -8.15 13.74 -11.02
CA TYR A 37 -7.99 13.41 -9.60
C TYR A 37 -9.19 13.84 -8.76
N LEU A 38 -9.86 14.93 -9.16
CA LEU A 38 -11.06 15.46 -8.50
C LEU A 38 -12.31 14.68 -8.91
N GLU A 39 -12.46 14.39 -10.21
CA GLU A 39 -13.63 13.71 -10.79
C GLU A 39 -13.71 12.23 -10.38
N ASN A 40 -12.57 11.55 -10.23
CA ASN A 40 -12.53 10.15 -9.77
C ASN A 40 -12.57 10.00 -8.23
N HIS A 41 -12.85 11.09 -7.49
CA HIS A 41 -12.79 11.15 -6.03
C HIS A 41 -11.45 10.71 -5.42
N ASN A 42 -10.36 10.77 -6.18
CA ASN A 42 -9.02 10.41 -5.73
C ASN A 42 -8.27 11.64 -5.18
N TRP A 43 -8.96 12.40 -4.33
CA TRP A 43 -8.45 13.64 -3.73
C TRP A 43 -7.18 13.43 -2.89
N ARG A 44 -6.91 12.19 -2.46
CA ARG A 44 -5.69 11.82 -1.73
C ARG A 44 -4.41 12.12 -2.51
N ASN A 45 -4.47 12.08 -3.85
CA ASN A 45 -3.34 12.39 -4.73
C ASN A 45 -3.01 13.88 -4.82
N LEU A 46 -3.89 14.76 -4.33
CA LEU A 46 -3.69 16.21 -4.30
C LEU A 46 -2.97 16.70 -3.03
N ARG A 47 -2.58 15.78 -2.14
CA ARG A 47 -1.81 16.14 -0.94
C ARG A 47 -0.42 16.63 -1.31
N TYR A 48 0.11 17.53 -0.47
CA TYR A 48 1.51 17.94 -0.51
C TYR A 48 2.20 17.51 0.81
N PRO A 49 3.28 16.72 0.78
CA PRO A 49 3.89 16.11 -0.40
C PRO A 49 2.95 15.10 -1.10
N PRO A 50 3.18 14.80 -2.40
CA PRO A 50 2.33 13.89 -3.16
C PRO A 50 2.21 12.54 -2.45
N TYR A 51 1.00 11.98 -2.49
CA TYR A 51 0.75 10.63 -1.97
C TYR A 51 1.65 9.63 -2.72
N GLN A 52 2.49 8.90 -1.98
CA GLN A 52 3.27 7.82 -2.56
C GLN A 52 2.36 6.62 -2.75
N GLU A 53 1.96 6.38 -3.99
CA GLU A 53 1.18 5.20 -4.34
C GLU A 53 2.02 3.94 -4.08
N GLY A 54 1.43 2.98 -3.35
CA GLY A 54 2.08 1.70 -3.10
C GLY A 54 2.22 0.89 -4.39
N TYR A 55 3.25 0.06 -4.46
CA TYR A 55 3.41 -0.85 -5.60
C TYR A 55 2.43 -2.03 -5.46
N PRO A 56 1.66 -2.36 -6.51
CA PRO A 56 0.84 -3.56 -6.48
C PRO A 56 1.73 -4.80 -6.41
N GLY A 57 1.47 -5.69 -5.45
CA GLY A 57 2.10 -7.01 -5.34
C GLY A 57 1.65 -7.91 -6.49
N LYS A 58 2.24 -7.73 -7.67
CA LYS A 58 1.91 -8.48 -8.90
C LYS A 58 2.54 -9.88 -8.95
N VAL A 59 3.42 -10.17 -8.00
CA VAL A 59 4.16 -11.43 -7.89
C VAL A 59 3.90 -12.02 -6.51
N THR A 60 4.24 -13.29 -6.28
CA THR A 60 4.15 -13.89 -4.95
C THR A 60 5.29 -13.39 -4.06
N GLY A 61 5.09 -13.41 -2.74
CA GLY A 61 6.13 -13.10 -1.76
C GLY A 61 7.32 -14.05 -1.90
N GLU A 62 7.07 -15.34 -2.12
CA GLU A 62 8.11 -16.33 -2.40
C GLU A 62 8.96 -15.94 -3.61
N TRP A 63 8.30 -15.61 -4.73
CA TRP A 63 9.01 -15.22 -5.95
C TRP A 63 9.85 -13.97 -5.69
N PHE A 64 9.27 -12.96 -5.03
CA PHE A 64 9.97 -11.73 -4.68
C PHE A 64 11.19 -12.02 -3.81
N MET A 65 11.03 -12.81 -2.75
CA MET A 65 12.10 -13.26 -1.87
C MET A 65 13.22 -13.95 -2.65
N ARG A 66 12.92 -15.00 -3.42
CA ARG A 66 13.93 -15.80 -4.13
C ARG A 66 14.71 -15.01 -5.19
N HIS A 67 14.08 -14.02 -5.83
CA HIS A 67 14.71 -13.24 -6.89
C HIS A 67 15.46 -12.02 -6.35
N TYR A 68 14.88 -11.27 -5.41
CA TYR A 68 15.46 -10.02 -4.91
C TYR A 68 16.33 -10.20 -3.66
N GLN A 69 16.08 -11.23 -2.85
CA GLN A 69 16.81 -11.49 -1.59
C GLN A 69 17.66 -12.77 -1.62
N ARG A 70 17.95 -13.31 -2.81
CA ARG A 70 18.69 -14.58 -3.00
C ARG A 70 19.92 -14.71 -2.09
N LYS A 71 20.80 -13.70 -2.11
CA LYS A 71 22.05 -13.71 -1.32
C LYS A 71 21.81 -13.85 0.19
N LEU A 72 20.71 -13.27 0.71
CA LEU A 72 20.37 -13.37 2.13
C LEU A 72 19.80 -14.76 2.45
N ILE A 73 18.96 -15.31 1.58
CA ILE A 73 18.41 -16.67 1.75
C ILE A 73 19.55 -17.69 1.75
N ASP A 74 20.46 -17.60 0.79
CA ASP A 74 21.62 -18.49 0.70
C ASP A 74 22.47 -18.41 1.99
N ARG A 75 22.63 -17.20 2.52
CA ARG A 75 23.35 -16.98 3.79
C ARG A 75 22.62 -17.58 4.98
N ILE A 76 21.30 -17.41 5.09
CA ILE A 76 20.48 -17.98 6.17
C ILE A 76 20.53 -19.51 6.12
N ALA A 77 20.36 -20.09 4.94
CA ALA A 77 20.46 -21.54 4.73
C ALA A 77 21.84 -22.06 5.14
N GLY A 78 22.91 -21.34 4.77
CA GLY A 78 24.27 -21.68 5.17
C GLY A 78 24.57 -21.49 6.67
N SER A 79 23.93 -20.54 7.35
CA SER A 79 24.20 -20.25 8.77
C SER A 79 23.46 -21.18 9.73
N ILE A 80 22.34 -21.75 9.32
CA ILE A 80 21.50 -22.59 10.18
C ILE A 80 22.10 -23.99 10.40
N GLY A 81 22.95 -24.48 9.48
CA GLY A 81 23.68 -25.74 9.63
C GLY A 81 22.84 -27.01 9.56
N LEU A 82 21.58 -26.92 9.13
CA LEU A 82 20.70 -28.09 8.95
C LEU A 82 20.97 -28.82 7.63
N PRO A 83 20.75 -30.15 7.58
CA PRO A 83 20.62 -30.87 6.33
C PRO A 83 19.57 -30.25 5.41
N LYS A 84 19.75 -30.41 4.09
CA LYS A 84 18.88 -29.78 3.10
C LYS A 84 17.40 -30.16 3.29
N ASP A 85 17.12 -31.43 3.55
CA ASP A 85 15.77 -31.95 3.76
C ASP A 85 15.12 -31.37 5.03
N GLU A 86 15.88 -31.24 6.12
CA GLU A 86 15.39 -30.61 7.35
C GLU A 86 15.15 -29.10 7.17
N TYR A 87 16.05 -28.41 6.47
CA TYR A 87 15.86 -26.99 6.13
C TYR A 87 14.58 -26.78 5.32
N GLN A 88 14.37 -27.60 4.28
CA GLN A 88 13.18 -27.54 3.43
C GLN A 88 11.91 -27.89 4.19
N ARG A 89 11.99 -28.77 5.19
CA ARG A 89 10.84 -29.18 6.00
C ARG A 89 10.46 -28.17 7.07
N TYR A 90 11.43 -27.55 7.73
CA TYR A 90 11.20 -26.77 8.95
C TYR A 90 11.41 -25.27 8.78
N VAL A 91 12.35 -24.84 7.94
CA VAL A 91 12.75 -23.43 7.84
C VAL A 91 12.15 -22.76 6.61
N GLU A 92 12.28 -23.39 5.45
CA GLU A 92 11.83 -22.82 4.17
C GLU A 92 10.35 -22.41 4.17
N PRO A 93 9.40 -23.19 4.72
CA PRO A 93 8.00 -22.78 4.77
C PRO A 93 7.75 -21.53 5.61
N ILE A 94 8.54 -21.33 6.69
CA ILE A 94 8.43 -20.13 7.55
C ILE A 94 8.86 -18.89 6.76
N LEU A 95 9.99 -18.99 6.04
CA LEU A 95 10.50 -17.90 5.21
C LEU A 95 9.53 -17.54 4.08
N ILE A 96 8.95 -18.54 3.43
CA ILE A 96 7.93 -18.34 2.39
C ILE A 96 6.71 -17.63 2.96
N ASN A 97 6.12 -18.14 4.04
CA ASN A 97 4.95 -17.53 4.66
C ASN A 97 5.21 -16.10 5.13
N PHE A 98 6.39 -15.84 5.69
CA PHE A 98 6.80 -14.49 6.05
C PHE A 98 6.95 -13.59 4.83
N ALA A 99 7.49 -14.09 3.72
CA ALA A 99 7.63 -13.33 2.49
C ALA A 99 6.27 -13.01 1.85
N GLU A 100 5.29 -13.91 1.92
CA GLU A 100 3.91 -13.64 1.49
C GLU A 100 3.26 -12.54 2.33
N LEU A 101 3.50 -12.55 3.65
CA LEU A 101 2.95 -11.54 4.55
C LEU A 101 3.64 -10.17 4.41
N ALA A 102 4.97 -10.14 4.50
CA ALA A 102 5.73 -8.91 4.49
C ALA A 102 5.79 -8.28 3.09
N HIS A 103 5.90 -9.11 2.05
CA HIS A 103 5.87 -8.72 0.64
C HIS A 103 6.64 -7.42 0.35
N LEU A 104 5.92 -6.36 -0.06
CA LEU A 104 6.47 -5.04 -0.39
C LEU A 104 6.33 -4.02 0.75
N LEU A 105 5.92 -4.45 1.95
CA LEU A 105 5.75 -3.54 3.09
C LEU A 105 7.08 -2.89 3.49
N PRO A 106 7.05 -1.58 3.80
CA PRO A 106 8.19 -0.91 4.39
C PRO A 106 8.41 -1.40 5.82
N ALA A 107 9.66 -1.42 6.30
CA ALA A 107 9.93 -1.77 7.70
C ALA A 107 9.52 -0.66 8.68
N SER A 108 9.47 0.58 8.20
CA SER A 108 9.24 1.79 8.98
C SER A 108 8.90 2.96 8.07
N GLU A 109 8.31 4.02 8.59
CA GLU A 109 7.98 5.24 7.84
C GLU A 109 9.20 6.11 7.48
N ASN A 110 10.21 6.21 8.37
CA ASN A 110 11.28 7.22 8.26
C ASN A 110 12.73 6.68 8.27
N HIS A 111 12.96 5.37 8.18
CA HIS A 111 14.31 4.77 8.34
C HIS A 111 14.91 4.21 7.03
N HIS A 112 16.16 3.73 7.09
CA HIS A 112 16.92 3.14 5.96
C HIS A 112 16.25 1.92 5.26
N HIS A 113 15.10 1.46 5.76
CA HIS A 113 14.28 0.39 5.20
C HIS A 113 12.82 0.83 4.96
N ALA A 114 12.58 2.12 4.71
CA ALA A 114 11.27 2.65 4.36
C ALA A 114 10.84 2.39 2.90
N GLY A 115 11.74 1.81 2.08
CA GLY A 115 11.43 1.45 0.71
C GLY A 115 10.60 0.14 0.58
N PRO A 116 10.09 -0.15 -0.62
CA PRO A 116 9.35 -1.38 -0.91
C PRO A 116 10.15 -2.64 -0.56
N GLY A 117 9.50 -3.57 0.15
CA GLY A 117 10.13 -4.81 0.63
C GLY A 117 11.15 -4.58 1.74
N GLY A 118 11.16 -3.40 2.34
CA GLY A 118 12.04 -3.02 3.43
C GLY A 118 11.87 -3.92 4.65
N LEU A 119 10.64 -4.28 5.00
CA LEU A 119 10.36 -5.19 6.13
C LEU A 119 10.97 -6.56 5.90
N LEU A 120 10.71 -7.16 4.72
CA LEU A 120 11.24 -8.46 4.35
C LEU A 120 12.76 -8.48 4.42
N ARG A 121 13.42 -7.50 3.79
CA ARG A 121 14.87 -7.41 3.76
C ARG A 121 15.47 -7.18 5.15
N HIS A 122 14.88 -6.29 5.94
CA HIS A 122 15.35 -5.98 7.28
C HIS A 122 15.33 -7.22 8.19
N SER A 123 14.20 -7.94 8.22
CA SER A 123 14.05 -9.17 9.00
C SER A 123 15.03 -10.26 8.57
N MET A 124 15.25 -10.45 7.27
CA MET A 124 16.23 -11.43 6.77
C MET A 124 17.67 -11.07 7.13
N VAL A 125 18.03 -9.78 7.08
CA VAL A 125 19.36 -9.32 7.55
C VAL A 125 19.52 -9.60 9.04
N ALA A 126 18.49 -9.31 9.85
CA ALA A 126 18.51 -9.58 11.28
C ALA A 126 18.69 -11.08 11.56
N MET A 127 17.99 -11.96 10.83
CA MET A 127 18.19 -13.42 10.94
C MET A 127 19.60 -13.84 10.55
N ALA A 128 20.07 -13.42 9.36
CA ALA A 128 21.39 -13.78 8.84
C ALA A 128 22.55 -13.30 9.73
N CYS A 129 22.38 -12.21 10.47
CA CYS A 129 23.36 -11.69 11.42
C CYS A 129 23.18 -12.27 12.83
N GLY A 130 21.95 -12.55 13.26
CA GLY A 130 21.64 -13.10 14.59
C GLY A 130 22.24 -14.48 14.82
N PHE A 131 22.32 -15.32 13.78
CA PHE A 131 22.95 -16.64 13.87
C PHE A 131 24.48 -16.61 14.00
N LEU A 132 25.13 -15.46 13.81
CA LEU A 132 26.57 -15.29 14.05
C LEU A 132 26.91 -14.91 15.51
N TRP A 133 25.91 -14.63 16.34
CA TRP A 133 26.08 -14.16 17.73
C TRP A 133 25.62 -15.14 18.81
N LEU A 134 25.14 -16.32 18.43
CA LEU A 134 24.95 -17.41 19.39
C LEU A 134 26.24 -18.24 19.41
N PRO A 135 26.98 -18.24 20.54
CA PRO A 135 28.13 -19.13 20.67
C PRO A 135 27.60 -20.57 20.59
N MET A 136 28.08 -21.31 19.60
CA MET A 136 28.10 -22.78 19.68
C MET A 136 29.13 -23.22 20.71
#